data_AF-A0A829QQA7-F1
#
_entry.id   AF-A0A829QQA7-F1
#
_cell.length_a   1.000
_cell.length_b   1.000
_cell.length_c   1.000
_cell.angle_alpha   90.00
_cell.angle_beta   90.00
_cell.angle_gamma   90.00
#
_symmetry.space_group_name_H-M   'P 1'
#
loop_
_entity.id
_entity.type
_entity.pdbx_description
1 polymer ?
#
loop_
_entity_poly.entity_id
_entity_poly.type
_entity_poly.pdbx_seq_one_letter_code
_entity_poly.pdbx_strand_id
1 'polypeptide(L)'
;MRGQRVFVPAVALVFTVVGAILVGGLLVGVFPLSGRSTSAGVQWFAGVVLLIVGPALWLGHRQWRKYEERQGFPPARGVLCEIYPTSFHIGDGDGWCLTSVAIDARTPDEQVSRIATAFRIWLARLEADKEADSAAKNAWNSGFRRRIINAFASDEIFGPEASGGYLVRGTAKRSRWALLLDWREPEAPAYPMRNALVIPVDQAQG
;
A
#
# COMPACT_ATOMS: atom_id res chain seq x y z
N MET A 1 -4.55 25.02 -10.56
CA MET A 1 -4.61 23.56 -10.85
C MET A 1 -5.95 22.87 -10.52
N ARG A 2 -7.05 23.59 -10.26
CA ARG A 2 -8.41 22.97 -10.12
C ARG A 2 -9.14 22.76 -11.44
N GLY A 3 -8.88 23.58 -12.47
CA GLY A 3 -9.56 23.50 -13.76
C GLY A 3 -9.26 22.22 -14.55
N GLN A 4 -8.05 21.67 -14.44
CA GLN A 4 -7.64 20.46 -15.18
C GLN A 4 -8.31 19.18 -14.64
N ARG A 5 -8.76 19.17 -13.37
CA ARG A 5 -9.39 18.02 -12.70
C ARG A 5 -10.82 17.73 -13.17
N VAL A 6 -11.50 18.74 -13.72
CA VAL A 6 -12.89 18.61 -14.22
C VAL A 6 -12.92 18.54 -15.75
N PHE A 7 -11.91 19.11 -16.41
CA PHE A 7 -11.87 19.23 -17.87
C PHE A 7 -11.75 17.88 -18.58
N VAL A 8 -10.85 17.00 -18.12
CA VAL A 8 -10.61 15.70 -18.79
C VAL A 8 -11.83 14.75 -18.75
N PRO A 9 -12.52 14.53 -17.61
CA PRO A 9 -13.71 13.68 -17.61
C PRO A 9 -14.88 14.30 -18.37
N ALA A 10 -15.03 15.63 -18.36
CA ALA A 10 -16.07 16.32 -19.14
C ALA A 10 -15.82 16.17 -20.66
N VAL A 11 -14.57 16.35 -21.10
CA VAL A 11 -14.17 16.16 -22.50
C VAL A 11 -14.35 14.69 -22.92
N ALA A 12 -13.93 13.72 -22.11
CA ALA A 12 -14.13 12.30 -22.42
C ALA A 12 -15.61 11.93 -22.56
N LEU A 13 -16.48 12.48 -21.69
CA LEU A 13 -17.93 12.27 -21.75
C LEU A 13 -18.51 12.89 -23.02
N VAL A 14 -18.16 14.14 -23.35
CA VAL A 14 -18.61 14.82 -24.56
C VAL A 14 -18.18 14.05 -25.82
N PHE A 15 -16.93 13.60 -25.89
CA PHE A 15 -16.42 12.83 -27.04
C PHE A 15 -17.17 11.51 -27.22
N THR A 16 -17.48 10.82 -26.11
CA THR A 16 -18.23 9.55 -26.14
C THR A 16 -19.68 9.78 -26.57
N VAL A 17 -20.34 10.82 -26.06
CA VAL A 17 -21.72 11.16 -26.39
C VAL A 17 -21.84 11.62 -27.85
N VAL A 18 -20.94 12.48 -28.33
CA VAL A 18 -20.91 12.94 -29.72
C VAL A 18 -20.62 11.77 -30.68
N GLY A 19 -19.68 10.89 -30.33
CA GLY A 19 -19.40 9.67 -31.09
C GLY A 19 -20.62 8.74 -31.17
N ALA A 20 -21.33 8.53 -30.06
CA ALA A 20 -22.54 7.72 -30.02
C ALA A 20 -23.70 8.33 -30.82
N ILE A 21 -23.88 9.66 -30.77
CA ILE A 21 -24.90 10.38 -31.56
C ILE A 21 -24.59 10.30 -33.06
N LEU A 22 -23.32 10.47 -33.45
CA LEU A 22 -22.92 10.35 -34.86
C LEU A 22 -23.13 8.94 -35.40
N VAL A 23 -22.68 7.92 -34.65
CA VAL A 23 -22.86 6.51 -35.06
C VAL A 23 -24.33 6.10 -35.06
N GLY A 24 -25.08 6.42 -34.00
CA GLY A 24 -26.50 6.11 -33.89
C GLY A 24 -27.35 6.85 -34.92
N GLY A 25 -27.09 8.14 -35.13
CA GLY A 25 -27.78 8.96 -36.12
C GLY A 25 -27.59 8.50 -37.56
N LEU A 26 -26.42 7.91 -37.86
CA LEU A 26 -26.13 7.34 -39.17
C LEU A 26 -26.68 5.91 -39.35
N LEU A 27 -26.76 5.11 -38.26
CA LEU A 27 -27.40 3.80 -38.26
C LEU A 27 -28.92 3.86 -38.46
N VAL A 28 -29.58 4.86 -37.85
CA VAL A 28 -31.04 5.03 -37.94
C VAL A 28 -31.44 5.80 -39.20
N GLY A 29 -30.48 6.31 -39.97
CA GLY A 29 -30.74 7.08 -41.20
C GLY A 29 -31.36 8.46 -40.97
N VAL A 30 -31.29 8.98 -39.72
CA VAL A 30 -31.94 10.22 -39.29
C VAL A 30 -31.12 11.47 -39.64
N PHE A 31 -29.83 11.33 -39.96
CA PHE A 31 -29.01 12.44 -40.46
C PHE A 31 -28.91 12.44 -41.99
N PRO A 32 -29.73 13.23 -42.71
CA PRO A 32 -29.45 13.60 -44.08
C PRO A 32 -28.50 14.81 -44.07
N LEU A 33 -27.23 14.59 -43.71
CA LEU A 33 -26.16 15.55 -44.02
C LEU A 33 -25.33 15.02 -45.20
N SER A 34 -26.00 14.52 -46.23
CA SER A 34 -25.45 14.35 -47.59
C SER A 34 -25.40 15.70 -48.33
N GLY A 35 -25.14 16.79 -47.61
CA GLY A 35 -24.85 18.11 -48.14
C GLY A 35 -23.37 18.23 -48.50
N ARG A 36 -23.02 17.78 -49.71
CA ARG A 36 -21.93 18.30 -50.57
C ARG A 36 -20.66 18.80 -49.85
N SER A 37 -19.87 17.92 -49.22
CA SER A 37 -18.39 17.98 -49.23
C SER A 37 -17.68 16.96 -48.31
N THR A 38 -18.38 16.25 -47.42
CA THR A 38 -17.76 15.20 -46.59
C THR A 38 -18.38 13.85 -46.90
N SER A 39 -17.57 12.91 -47.41
CA SER A 39 -18.02 11.54 -47.68
C SER A 39 -18.47 10.89 -46.37
N ALA A 40 -19.57 10.14 -46.41
CA ALA A 40 -20.13 9.45 -45.25
C ALA A 40 -19.08 8.58 -44.51
N GLY A 41 -18.06 8.10 -45.23
CA GLY A 41 -16.92 7.39 -44.65
C GLY A 41 -16.10 8.22 -43.65
N VAL A 42 -15.93 9.52 -43.88
CA VAL A 42 -15.21 10.43 -42.94
C VAL A 42 -16.00 10.59 -41.63
N GLN A 43 -17.33 10.65 -41.71
CA GLN A 43 -18.20 10.78 -40.54
C GLN A 43 -18.22 9.49 -39.71
N TRP A 44 -18.28 8.34 -40.36
CA TRP A 44 -18.11 7.03 -39.70
C TRP A 44 -16.77 6.92 -39.00
N PHE A 45 -15.69 7.25 -39.71
CA PHE A 45 -14.35 7.19 -39.15
C PHE A 45 -14.21 8.11 -37.93
N ALA A 46 -14.71 9.34 -38.02
CA ALA A 46 -14.72 10.28 -36.90
C ALA A 46 -15.52 9.75 -35.70
N GLY A 47 -16.72 9.20 -35.92
CA GLY A 47 -17.57 8.64 -34.86
C GLY A 47 -16.93 7.45 -34.15
N VAL A 48 -16.33 6.51 -34.91
CA VAL A 48 -15.63 5.35 -34.34
C VAL A 48 -14.38 5.77 -33.57
N VAL A 49 -13.59 6.71 -34.10
CA VAL A 49 -12.41 7.24 -33.39
C VAL A 49 -12.83 7.90 -32.08
N LEU A 50 -13.91 8.70 -32.08
CA LEU A 50 -14.45 9.34 -30.88
C LEU A 50 -14.89 8.32 -29.81
N LEU A 51 -15.53 7.23 -30.22
CA LEU A 51 -15.97 6.15 -29.33
C LEU A 51 -14.81 5.33 -28.75
N ILE A 52 -13.64 5.31 -29.37
CA ILE A 52 -12.45 4.63 -28.84
C ILE A 52 -11.64 5.58 -27.94
N VAL A 53 -11.43 6.82 -28.40
CA VAL A 53 -10.61 7.82 -27.70
C VAL A 53 -11.25 8.28 -26.40
N GLY A 54 -12.57 8.47 -26.36
CA GLY A 54 -13.28 8.88 -25.14
C GLY A 54 -13.06 7.93 -23.94
N PRO A 55 -13.37 6.63 -24.08
CA PRO A 55 -13.10 5.63 -23.05
C PRO A 55 -11.60 5.47 -22.73
N ALA A 56 -10.72 5.54 -23.74
CA ALA A 56 -9.28 5.46 -23.51
C ALA A 56 -8.76 6.61 -22.65
N LEU A 57 -9.21 7.85 -22.92
CA LEU A 57 -8.89 9.02 -22.09
C LEU A 57 -9.49 8.91 -20.69
N TRP A 58 -10.71 8.37 -20.55
CA TRP A 58 -11.33 8.16 -19.24
C TRP A 58 -10.58 7.12 -18.40
N LEU A 59 -10.19 6.00 -19.01
CA LEU A 59 -9.38 4.96 -18.36
C LEU A 59 -7.98 5.47 -18.02
N GLY A 60 -7.35 6.20 -18.93
CA GLY A 60 -6.04 6.83 -18.72
C GLY A 60 -6.09 7.85 -17.58
N HIS A 61 -7.09 8.72 -17.55
CA HIS A 61 -7.28 9.68 -16.45
C HIS A 61 -7.59 8.99 -15.11
N ARG A 62 -8.39 7.91 -15.13
CA ARG A 62 -8.66 7.10 -13.93
C ARG A 62 -7.39 6.43 -13.41
N GLN A 63 -6.52 5.95 -14.29
CA GLN A 63 -5.21 5.42 -13.91
C GLN A 63 -4.30 6.54 -13.39
N TRP A 64 -4.22 7.68 -14.08
CA TRP A 64 -3.41 8.83 -13.67
C TRP A 64 -3.81 9.35 -12.29
N ARG A 65 -5.10 9.43 -11.99
CA ARG A 65 -5.58 9.76 -10.63
C ARG A 65 -5.05 8.81 -9.58
N LYS A 66 -4.99 7.50 -9.85
CA LYS A 66 -4.39 6.53 -8.93
C LYS A 66 -2.88 6.74 -8.78
N TYR A 67 -2.20 7.20 -9.83
CA TYR A 67 -0.78 7.56 -9.77
C TYR A 67 -0.55 8.85 -9.00
N GLU A 68 -1.38 9.88 -9.17
CA GLU A 68 -1.29 11.17 -8.48
C GLU A 68 -1.67 11.02 -7.00
N GLU A 69 -2.70 10.21 -6.68
CA GLU A 69 -3.02 9.78 -5.31
C GLU A 69 -1.85 8.98 -4.68
N ARG A 70 -1.04 8.26 -5.49
CA ARG A 70 0.19 7.60 -5.04
C ARG A 70 1.40 8.53 -4.92
N GLN A 71 1.44 9.65 -5.65
CA GLN A 71 2.51 10.64 -5.56
C GLN A 71 2.29 11.65 -4.42
N GLY A 72 1.07 11.73 -3.89
CA GLY A 72 0.76 12.47 -2.67
C GLY A 72 1.20 11.78 -1.37
N PHE A 73 1.77 10.57 -1.43
CA PHE A 73 2.35 9.96 -0.24
C PHE A 73 3.61 10.72 0.16
N PRO A 74 3.76 11.10 1.44
CA PRO A 74 5.02 11.64 1.94
C PRO A 74 6.16 10.67 1.60
N PRO A 75 7.42 11.15 1.46
CA PRO A 75 8.55 10.28 1.19
C PRO A 75 8.54 9.15 2.21
N ALA A 76 8.58 7.91 1.72
CA ALA A 76 8.52 6.73 2.57
C ALA A 76 9.59 6.85 3.66
N ARG A 77 9.16 6.91 4.92
CA ARG A 77 10.04 6.86 6.08
C ARG A 77 10.68 5.49 6.10
N GLY A 78 11.98 5.48 5.90
CA GLY A 78 12.83 4.31 6.08
C GLY A 78 13.49 4.32 7.45
N VAL A 79 13.32 3.24 8.19
CA VAL A 79 14.03 2.99 9.45
C VAL A 79 14.93 1.79 9.24
N LEU A 80 16.25 2.00 9.33
CA LEU A 80 17.21 0.91 9.31
C LEU A 80 17.25 0.30 10.71
N CYS A 81 17.00 -1.00 10.80
CA CYS A 81 16.94 -1.72 12.06
C CYS A 81 17.91 -2.89 12.09
N GLU A 82 18.47 -3.13 13.26
CA GLU A 82 19.12 -4.38 13.60
C GLU A 82 18.07 -5.40 14.06
N ILE A 83 18.22 -6.66 13.62
CA ILE A 83 17.24 -7.72 13.77
C ILE A 83 17.73 -8.76 14.79
N TYR A 84 16.86 -9.04 15.75
CA TYR A 84 17.04 -10.00 16.83
C TYR A 84 15.98 -11.10 16.70
N PRO A 85 16.36 -12.37 16.45
CA PRO A 85 15.42 -13.48 16.35
C PRO A 85 14.59 -13.67 17.63
N THR A 86 13.36 -14.15 17.48
CA THR A 86 12.52 -14.57 18.61
C THR A 86 11.93 -15.95 18.35
N SER A 87 11.54 -16.66 19.41
CA SER A 87 10.82 -17.94 19.38
C SER A 87 9.30 -17.79 19.19
N PHE A 88 8.78 -16.56 19.17
CA PHE A 88 7.36 -16.31 19.03
C PHE A 88 6.92 -16.49 17.57
N HIS A 89 5.78 -17.17 17.40
CA HIS A 89 5.24 -17.52 16.09
C HIS A 89 3.85 -16.95 15.93
N ILE A 90 3.57 -16.45 14.74
CA ILE A 90 2.29 -15.83 14.36
C ILE A 90 1.73 -16.51 13.11
N GLY A 91 0.41 -16.42 12.94
CA GLY A 91 -0.26 -16.97 11.76
C GLY A 91 0.10 -16.20 10.48
N ASP A 92 0.40 -16.92 9.41
CA ASP A 92 0.70 -16.38 8.09
C ASP A 92 -0.02 -17.19 7.01
N GLY A 93 -1.24 -16.75 6.66
CA GLY A 93 -2.12 -17.50 5.76
C GLY A 93 -2.43 -18.88 6.34
N ASP A 94 -1.93 -19.93 5.68
CA ASP A 94 -2.13 -21.33 6.05
C ASP A 94 -1.00 -21.90 6.93
N GLY A 95 -0.02 -21.08 7.33
CA GLY A 95 1.17 -21.51 8.08
C GLY A 95 1.53 -20.64 9.28
N TRP A 96 2.70 -20.94 9.86
CA TRP A 96 3.30 -20.18 10.97
C TRP A 96 4.55 -19.46 10.50
N CYS A 97 4.75 -18.22 10.96
CA CYS A 97 5.94 -17.42 10.70
C CYS A 97 6.58 -16.99 12.02
N LEU A 98 7.91 -17.07 12.10
CA LEU A 98 8.68 -16.56 13.23
C LEU A 98 8.68 -15.03 13.23
N THR A 99 8.59 -14.43 14.41
CA THR A 99 8.80 -12.99 14.59
C THR A 99 10.26 -12.67 14.86
N SER A 100 10.61 -11.40 14.72
CA SER A 100 11.91 -10.87 15.12
C SER A 100 11.72 -9.49 15.75
N VAL A 101 12.58 -9.13 16.69
CA VAL A 101 12.64 -7.77 17.23
C VAL A 101 13.58 -6.97 16.33
N ALA A 102 13.08 -5.90 15.73
CA ALA A 102 13.84 -4.94 14.95
C ALA A 102 14.04 -3.68 15.80
N ILE A 103 15.27 -3.24 16.02
CA ILE A 103 15.58 -2.03 16.80
C ILE A 103 16.24 -1.02 15.86
N ASP A 104 15.76 0.23 15.85
CA ASP A 104 16.35 1.30 15.03
C ASP A 104 17.84 1.45 15.34
N ALA A 105 18.66 1.43 14.29
CA ALA A 105 20.11 1.57 14.37
C ALA A 105 20.57 2.89 15.03
N ARG A 106 19.69 3.89 15.09
CA ARG A 106 19.95 5.20 15.71
C ARG A 106 19.57 5.24 17.19
N THR A 107 18.96 4.19 17.72
CA THR A 107 18.58 4.11 19.13
C THR A 107 19.83 4.04 20.02
N PRO A 108 19.95 4.85 21.09
CA PRO A 108 21.08 4.78 22.01
C PRO A 108 21.18 3.41 22.70
N ASP A 109 22.40 2.92 22.95
CA ASP A 109 22.65 1.57 23.50
C ASP A 109 21.88 1.27 24.81
N GLU A 110 21.75 2.26 25.70
CA GLU A 110 20.96 2.11 26.93
C GLU A 110 19.48 1.80 26.63
N GLN A 111 18.94 2.47 25.62
CA GLN A 111 17.57 2.29 25.17
C GLN A 111 17.40 0.95 24.44
N VAL A 112 18.39 0.54 23.64
CA VAL A 112 18.43 -0.80 23.02
C VAL A 112 18.32 -1.88 24.10
N SER A 113 19.12 -1.78 25.17
CA SER A 113 19.11 -2.74 26.28
C SER A 113 17.75 -2.80 27.00
N ARG A 114 17.13 -1.64 27.23
CA ARG A 114 15.77 -1.55 27.81
C ARG A 114 14.73 -2.25 26.94
N ILE A 115 14.71 -1.94 25.64
CA ILE A 115 13.77 -2.53 24.68
C ILE A 115 13.98 -4.04 24.57
N ALA A 116 15.23 -4.49 24.43
CA ALA A 116 15.56 -5.91 24.34
C ALA A 116 15.13 -6.67 25.61
N THR A 117 15.32 -6.06 26.78
CA THR A 117 14.89 -6.65 28.06
C THR A 117 13.37 -6.71 28.17
N ALA A 118 12.66 -5.65 27.77
CA ALA A 118 11.19 -5.61 27.78
C ALA A 118 10.61 -6.71 26.88
N PHE A 119 11.10 -6.86 25.65
CA PHE A 119 10.69 -7.93 24.76
C PHE A 119 11.01 -9.30 25.33
N ARG A 120 12.20 -9.51 25.91
CA ARG A 120 12.57 -10.80 26.51
C ARG A 120 11.61 -11.19 27.64
N ILE A 121 11.27 -10.27 28.54
CA ILE A 121 10.34 -10.53 29.65
C ILE A 121 8.94 -10.82 29.11
N TRP A 122 8.48 -10.03 28.15
CA TRP A 122 7.15 -10.20 27.56
C TRP A 122 7.02 -11.52 26.81
N LEU A 123 8.00 -11.88 25.97
CA LEU A 123 8.04 -13.15 25.25
C LEU A 123 8.08 -14.35 26.20
N ALA A 124 8.89 -14.29 27.26
CA ALA A 124 8.92 -15.34 28.29
C ALA A 124 7.55 -15.50 28.99
N ARG A 125 6.82 -14.40 29.19
CA ARG A 125 5.46 -14.45 29.73
C ARG A 125 4.47 -15.09 28.75
N LEU A 126 4.56 -14.78 27.46
CA LEU A 126 3.74 -15.44 26.44
C LEU A 126 4.02 -16.94 26.36
N GLU A 127 5.28 -17.35 26.51
CA GLU A 127 5.62 -18.78 26.54
C GLU A 127 5.03 -19.50 27.76
N ALA A 128 4.94 -18.82 28.90
CA ALA A 128 4.39 -19.38 30.14
C ALA A 128 2.85 -19.34 30.22
N ASP A 129 2.19 -18.39 29.55
CA ASP A 129 0.76 -18.11 29.65
C ASP A 129 0.07 -18.24 28.27
N LYS A 130 -0.69 -19.34 28.11
CA LYS A 130 -1.40 -19.66 26.86
C LYS A 130 -2.52 -18.67 26.52
N GLU A 131 -3.15 -18.05 27.51
CA GLU A 131 -4.20 -17.06 27.26
C GLU A 131 -3.56 -15.78 26.72
N ALA A 132 -2.45 -15.35 27.33
CA ALA A 132 -1.68 -14.21 26.85
C ALA A 132 -1.11 -14.44 25.44
N ASP A 133 -0.56 -15.63 25.16
CA ASP A 133 -0.09 -16.03 23.82
C ASP A 133 -1.20 -15.97 22.78
N SER A 134 -2.37 -16.53 23.09
CA SER A 134 -3.53 -16.53 22.20
C SER A 134 -4.04 -15.11 21.95
N ALA A 135 -4.09 -14.27 22.97
CA ALA A 135 -4.49 -12.87 22.85
C ALA A 135 -3.51 -12.08 21.96
N ALA A 136 -2.19 -12.27 22.15
CA ALA A 136 -1.16 -11.63 21.33
C ALA A 136 -1.25 -12.06 19.85
N LYS A 137 -1.46 -13.35 19.59
CA LYS A 137 -1.67 -13.89 18.23
C LYS A 137 -2.95 -13.35 17.60
N ASN A 138 -4.03 -13.23 18.37
CA ASN A 138 -5.28 -12.66 17.90
C ASN A 138 -5.14 -11.17 17.55
N ALA A 139 -4.37 -10.40 18.32
CA ALA A 139 -4.08 -9.00 18.00
C ALA A 139 -3.42 -8.84 16.63
N TRP A 140 -2.46 -9.71 16.30
CA TRP A 140 -1.82 -9.79 14.98
C TRP A 140 -2.78 -10.14 13.83
N ASN A 141 -3.83 -10.91 14.12
CA ASN A 141 -4.76 -11.45 13.13
C ASN A 141 -6.09 -10.66 13.04
N SER A 142 -6.30 -9.64 13.88
CA SER A 142 -7.59 -8.97 14.08
C SER A 142 -8.06 -8.02 12.96
N GLY A 143 -7.31 -7.89 11.86
CA GLY A 143 -7.69 -7.02 10.74
C GLY A 143 -8.82 -7.58 9.88
N PHE A 144 -9.95 -6.85 9.77
CA PHE A 144 -11.18 -7.18 9.02
C PHE A 144 -11.02 -7.46 7.49
N ARG A 145 -9.80 -7.57 6.97
CA ARG A 145 -9.52 -7.90 5.56
C ARG A 145 -8.21 -8.68 5.34
N ARG A 146 -7.75 -9.51 6.29
CA ARG A 146 -6.44 -10.21 6.17
C ARG A 146 -5.32 -9.25 5.70
N ARG A 147 -5.41 -7.97 6.06
CA ARG A 147 -4.35 -7.01 5.76
C ARG A 147 -3.23 -7.32 6.74
N ILE A 148 -2.09 -7.71 6.18
CA ILE A 148 -0.98 -8.27 6.91
C ILE A 148 -0.36 -7.15 7.74
N ILE A 149 -0.61 -7.16 9.06
CA ILE A 149 0.21 -6.42 10.00
C ILE A 149 1.61 -7.04 9.92
N ASN A 150 2.61 -6.22 9.63
CA ASN A 150 4.00 -6.66 9.44
C ASN A 150 4.90 -6.26 10.60
N ALA A 151 4.53 -5.22 11.34
CA ALA A 151 5.27 -4.77 12.50
C ALA A 151 4.34 -4.24 13.59
N PHE A 152 4.67 -4.48 14.85
CA PHE A 152 4.13 -3.74 15.99
C PHE A 152 5.23 -2.88 16.57
N ALA A 153 4.96 -1.60 16.81
CA ALA A 153 5.95 -0.75 17.47
C ALA A 153 6.02 -1.14 18.97
N SER A 154 7.22 -1.08 19.55
CA SER A 154 7.43 -1.43 20.96
C SER A 154 6.73 -0.47 21.91
N ASP A 155 6.52 0.78 21.50
CA ASP A 155 5.75 1.76 22.27
C ASP A 155 4.24 1.49 22.27
N GLU A 156 3.72 0.81 21.24
CA GLU A 156 2.35 0.28 21.21
C GLU A 156 2.15 -0.85 22.22
N ILE A 157 3.19 -1.67 22.45
CA ILE A 157 3.12 -2.85 23.33
C ILE A 157 3.44 -2.48 24.80
N PHE A 158 4.46 -1.66 25.02
CA PHE A 158 5.02 -1.38 26.35
C PHE A 158 4.82 0.07 26.81
N GLY A 159 4.35 0.96 25.94
CA GLY A 159 4.20 2.39 26.20
C GLY A 159 5.38 3.25 25.69
N PRO A 160 5.26 4.59 25.76
CA PRO A 160 6.15 5.54 25.06
C PRO A 160 7.64 5.40 25.38
N GLU A 161 7.97 4.96 26.60
CA GLU A 161 9.34 4.76 27.06
C GLU A 161 10.08 3.66 26.29
N ALA A 162 9.36 2.77 25.61
CA ALA A 162 9.94 1.71 24.80
C ALA A 162 10.12 2.09 23.32
N SER A 163 9.98 3.36 22.94
CA SER A 163 10.09 3.78 21.53
C SER A 163 11.45 3.41 20.89
N GLY A 164 11.43 3.13 19.58
CA GLY A 164 12.61 2.76 18.78
C GLY A 164 12.73 1.26 18.45
N GLY A 165 11.84 0.42 18.97
CA GLY A 165 11.77 -1.00 18.68
C GLY A 165 10.51 -1.39 17.90
N TYR A 166 10.57 -2.55 17.26
CA TYR A 166 9.47 -3.11 16.51
C TYR A 166 9.48 -4.64 16.60
N LEU A 167 8.32 -5.26 16.80
CA LEU A 167 8.15 -6.70 16.62
C LEU A 167 7.68 -6.97 15.19
N VAL A 168 8.54 -7.54 14.35
CA VAL A 168 8.31 -7.71 12.91
C VAL A 168 8.05 -9.16 12.51
N ARG A 169 7.28 -9.34 11.43
CA ARG A 169 7.03 -10.64 10.79
C ARG A 169 8.23 -11.04 9.94
N GLY A 170 8.82 -12.20 10.23
CA GLY A 170 9.68 -12.94 9.31
C GLY A 170 10.93 -12.23 8.78
N THR A 171 11.99 -12.14 9.59
CA THR A 171 13.30 -11.62 9.12
C THR A 171 14.54 -12.33 9.65
N ALA A 172 14.49 -12.94 10.83
CA ALA A 172 15.67 -13.48 11.52
C ALA A 172 16.56 -14.45 10.72
N LYS A 173 16.02 -15.20 9.75
CA LYS A 173 16.80 -16.18 8.98
C LYS A 173 17.56 -15.59 7.79
N ARG A 174 17.33 -14.32 7.43
CA ARG A 174 17.83 -13.75 6.15
C ARG A 174 18.91 -12.71 6.30
N SER A 175 18.91 -11.90 7.36
CA SER A 175 19.97 -10.91 7.63
C SER A 175 19.90 -10.40 9.07
N ARG A 176 21.04 -9.91 9.56
CA ARG A 176 21.15 -9.13 10.81
C ARG A 176 20.52 -7.75 10.70
N TRP A 177 20.33 -7.23 9.49
CA TRP A 177 19.79 -5.90 9.25
C TRP A 177 18.52 -5.97 8.40
N ALA A 178 17.56 -5.08 8.67
CA ALA A 178 16.42 -4.87 7.79
C ALA A 178 16.04 -3.40 7.71
N LEU A 179 15.53 -2.99 6.56
CA LEU A 179 14.93 -1.68 6.35
C LEU A 179 13.41 -1.82 6.47
N LEU A 180 12.82 -1.04 7.38
CA LEU A 180 11.38 -0.88 7.51
C LEU A 180 10.95 0.33 6.68
N LEU A 181 10.05 0.12 5.72
CA LEU A 181 9.51 1.17 4.86
C LEU A 181 8.00 1.30 5.05
N ASP A 182 7.51 2.50 5.36
CA ASP A 182 6.08 2.83 5.39
C ASP A 182 5.50 3.02 3.96
N TRP A 183 5.62 2.00 3.11
CA TRP A 183 5.29 2.10 1.69
C TRP A 183 3.79 2.25 1.36
N ARG A 184 2.91 2.19 2.36
CA ARG A 184 1.44 2.28 2.24
C ARG A 184 0.88 3.25 3.27
N GLU A 185 -0.30 3.78 2.96
CA GLU A 185 -1.10 4.56 3.91
C GLU A 185 -1.24 3.80 5.23
N PRO A 186 -0.82 4.42 6.35
CA PRO A 186 -0.89 3.75 7.63
C PRO A 186 -2.35 3.65 8.07
N GLU A 187 -2.75 2.45 8.49
CA GLU A 187 -4.12 2.22 8.98
C GLU A 187 -4.40 3.00 10.27
N ALA A 188 -3.39 3.10 11.13
CA ALA A 188 -3.39 3.95 12.30
C ALA A 188 -2.29 5.01 12.10
N PRO A 189 -2.64 6.30 11.90
CA PRO A 189 -1.65 7.37 11.74
C PRO A 189 -0.65 7.48 12.91
N ALA A 190 -1.06 7.05 14.11
CA ALA A 190 -0.19 6.97 15.28
C ALA A 190 0.91 5.89 15.17
N TYR A 191 0.69 4.84 14.38
CA TYR A 191 1.60 3.70 14.24
C TYR A 191 1.87 3.43 12.75
N PRO A 192 2.66 4.27 12.08
CA PRO A 192 2.80 4.22 10.63
C PRO A 192 3.49 2.93 10.13
N MET A 193 4.29 2.31 10.99
CA MET A 193 5.04 1.10 10.65
C MET A 193 4.21 -0.18 10.71
N ARG A 194 2.92 -0.12 11.08
CA ARG A 194 2.09 -1.33 11.26
C ARG A 194 2.01 -2.19 10.00
N ASN A 195 2.01 -1.54 8.84
CA ASN A 195 1.99 -2.16 7.51
C ASN A 195 3.33 -2.01 6.76
N ALA A 196 4.43 -1.80 7.49
CA ALA A 196 5.74 -1.58 6.90
C ALA A 196 6.14 -2.75 5.99
N LEU A 197 6.76 -2.43 4.87
CA LEU A 197 7.50 -3.40 4.10
C LEU A 197 8.82 -3.65 4.81
N VAL A 198 9.10 -4.90 5.13
CA VAL A 198 10.34 -5.30 5.79
C VAL A 198 11.28 -5.88 4.75
N ILE A 199 12.38 -5.17 4.48
CA ILE A 199 13.37 -5.58 3.48
C ILE A 199 14.64 -6.01 4.21
N PRO A 200 15.02 -7.31 4.19
CA PRO A 200 16.31 -7.72 4.72
C PRO A 200 17.44 -7.05 3.93
N VAL A 201 18.39 -6.46 4.64
CA VAL A 201 19.55 -5.78 4.06
C VAL A 201 20.73 -6.71 4.24
N ASP A 202 21.10 -7.43 3.19
CA ASP A 202 22.31 -8.26 3.24
C ASP A 202 23.54 -7.33 3.18
N GLN A 203 24.50 -7.53 4.08
CA GLN A 203 25.78 -6.86 3.92
C GLN A 203 26.46 -7.56 2.75
N ALA A 204 26.55 -6.90 1.59
CA ALA A 204 27.39 -7.39 0.51
C ALA A 204 28.77 -7.68 1.13
N GLN A 205 29.20 -8.94 1.08
CA GLN A 205 30.49 -9.36 1.59
C GLN A 205 31.55 -8.48 0.90
N GLY A 206 32.22 -7.64 1.70
CA GLY A 206 33.42 -6.92 1.28
C GLY A 206 34.63 -7.83 1.30
#